data_AF-Q54TI0-F1
#
_entry.id   AF-Q54TI0-F1
#
_cell.length_a   1.000
_cell.length_b   1.000
_cell.length_c   1.000
_cell.angle_alpha   90.00
_cell.angle_beta   90.00
_cell.angle_gamma   90.00
#
_symmetry.space_group_name_H-M   'P 1'
#
loop_
_entity.id
_entity.type
_entity.pdbx_description
1 polymer ?
#
loop_
_entity_poly.entity_id
_entity_poly.type
_entity_poly.pdbx_seq_one_letter_code
_entity_poly.pdbx_strand_id
1 'polypeptide(L)'
;MSSSSLKPLEDQIAGHTEEDGGSENIPRFLKSDEGYVFKPVPTTRGGKELEFYKSLDKYDKTLVEFLPKYIRTEIVNNIPYMGIEDLTYGYLEDFANVADIKMGTRTYDNSATEEKIKAEEHKSSKTTTKSLGIRFCGAKLVHPNTGEKTKLSKVWGKQLKHDRIYEDGIKRFFWHPDRSVKENQLIVKSFLNKLERLLTFFENNQQFAFYSSSLLFVYGPTDSNKSKLRDTITLVSDDSNIGISLKMIDFAHVDPLTPPTKDESYIFGLKNLISFFNQLLSEN
;
A
#
# COMPACT_ATOMS: atom_id res chain seq x y z
N MET A 1 -23.95 1.13 -22.15
CA MET A 1 -23.01 0.06 -21.76
C MET A 1 -23.56 -0.53 -20.46
N SER A 2 -23.74 -1.86 -20.40
CA SER A 2 -24.21 -2.58 -19.21
C SER A 2 -23.51 -2.04 -17.96
N SER A 3 -24.26 -1.76 -16.88
CA SER A 3 -23.66 -1.56 -15.56
C SER A 3 -22.73 -2.75 -15.31
N SER A 4 -21.43 -2.50 -15.21
CA SER A 4 -20.45 -3.57 -15.06
C SER A 4 -20.76 -4.38 -13.80
N SER A 5 -20.42 -5.67 -13.81
CA SER A 5 -20.63 -6.66 -12.75
C SER A 5 -19.81 -6.36 -11.48
N LEU A 6 -19.84 -5.11 -11.01
CA LEU A 6 -19.14 -4.68 -9.81
C LEU A 6 -19.70 -5.44 -8.61
N LYS A 7 -18.83 -6.20 -7.95
CA LYS A 7 -19.14 -6.95 -6.73
C LYS A 7 -18.46 -6.29 -5.55
N PRO A 8 -18.96 -6.44 -4.31
CA PRO A 8 -18.23 -6.03 -3.12
C PRO A 8 -16.82 -6.64 -3.07
N LEU A 9 -15.81 -5.86 -2.66
CA LEU A 9 -14.49 -6.36 -2.35
C LEU A 9 -14.50 -6.97 -0.93
N GLU A 10 -14.43 -8.29 -0.82
CA GLU A 10 -14.55 -9.01 0.46
C GLU A 10 -13.29 -8.93 1.33
N ASP A 11 -12.10 -8.92 0.72
CA ASP A 11 -10.79 -9.01 1.39
C ASP A 11 -10.06 -7.67 1.57
N GLN A 12 -10.77 -6.61 2.01
CA GLN A 12 -10.11 -5.33 2.27
C GLN A 12 -9.18 -5.39 3.49
N ILE A 13 -7.90 -5.10 3.28
CA ILE A 13 -6.84 -5.18 4.32
C ILE A 13 -6.79 -3.94 5.21
N ALA A 14 -6.94 -2.75 4.61
CA ALA A 14 -6.88 -1.47 5.30
C ALA A 14 -7.92 -0.49 4.73
N GLY A 15 -8.32 0.48 5.54
CA GLY A 15 -9.46 1.37 5.27
C GLY A 15 -10.59 1.15 6.28
N HIS A 16 -11.77 1.68 5.98
CA HIS A 16 -12.97 1.46 6.80
C HIS A 16 -13.53 0.07 6.49
N THR A 17 -13.18 -0.92 7.31
CA THR A 17 -13.78 -2.25 7.28
C THR A 17 -14.94 -2.33 8.27
N GLU A 18 -15.78 -3.37 8.20
CA GLU A 18 -16.85 -3.63 9.18
C GLU A 18 -16.35 -3.67 10.65
N GLU A 19 -15.06 -3.95 10.85
CA GLU A 19 -14.40 -3.97 12.17
C GLU A 19 -14.12 -2.56 12.75
N ASP A 20 -14.13 -1.50 11.93
CA ASP A 20 -13.95 -0.12 12.38
C ASP A 20 -15.32 0.45 12.82
N GLY A 21 -15.58 0.58 14.13
CA GLY A 21 -16.77 1.29 14.61
C GLY A 21 -16.95 2.67 13.91
N GLY A 22 -18.14 2.93 13.37
CA GLY A 22 -18.44 4.11 12.55
C GLY A 22 -18.26 3.92 11.03
N SER A 23 -17.95 2.71 10.56
CA SER A 23 -17.91 2.36 9.12
C SER A 23 -19.26 1.93 8.55
N GLU A 24 -20.29 1.74 9.38
CA GLU A 24 -21.60 1.16 9.02
C GLU A 24 -22.28 1.87 7.83
N ASN A 25 -21.99 3.15 7.61
CA ASN A 25 -22.57 3.97 6.53
C ASN A 25 -21.57 4.32 5.43
N ILE A 26 -20.37 3.73 5.44
CA ILE A 26 -19.35 4.01 4.43
C ILE A 26 -19.54 3.02 3.28
N PRO A 27 -19.71 3.49 2.03
CA PRO A 27 -19.84 2.60 0.89
C PRO A 27 -18.63 1.66 0.79
N ARG A 28 -18.86 0.40 0.45
CA ARG A 28 -17.77 -0.59 0.31
C ARG A 28 -17.00 -0.34 -0.96
N PHE A 29 -15.74 -0.78 -0.98
CA PHE A 29 -15.02 -0.91 -2.24
C PHE A 29 -15.73 -1.96 -3.10
N LEU A 30 -15.77 -1.73 -4.40
CA LEU A 30 -16.24 -2.72 -5.37
C LEU A 30 -15.07 -3.24 -6.18
N LYS A 31 -15.21 -4.41 -6.81
CA LYS A 31 -14.23 -4.97 -7.74
C LYS A 31 -14.93 -5.37 -9.03
N SER A 32 -14.21 -5.25 -10.14
CA SER A 32 -14.65 -5.75 -11.44
C SER A 32 -13.90 -7.04 -11.80
N ASP A 33 -14.51 -7.87 -12.65
CA ASP A 33 -13.91 -9.12 -13.10
C ASP A 33 -12.68 -8.86 -13.99
N GLU A 34 -12.48 -7.63 -14.48
CA GLU A 34 -11.30 -7.24 -15.26
C GLU A 34 -10.08 -6.83 -14.43
N GLY A 35 -10.13 -6.91 -13.09
CA GLY A 35 -8.98 -6.61 -12.23
C GLY A 35 -8.83 -5.14 -11.87
N TYR A 36 -9.95 -4.50 -11.54
CA TYR A 36 -10.00 -3.14 -11.03
C TYR A 36 -10.79 -3.06 -9.74
N VAL A 37 -10.30 -2.24 -8.83
CA VAL A 37 -10.97 -1.87 -7.59
C VAL A 37 -11.58 -0.49 -7.76
N PHE A 38 -12.83 -0.36 -7.35
CA PHE A 38 -13.62 0.86 -7.36
C PHE A 38 -13.73 1.37 -5.93
N LYS A 39 -12.99 2.44 -5.65
CA LYS A 39 -12.97 3.12 -4.35
C LYS A 39 -14.04 4.23 -4.31
N PRO A 40 -14.94 4.24 -3.33
CA PRO A 40 -15.93 5.32 -3.21
C PRO A 40 -15.24 6.63 -2.82
N VAL A 41 -15.60 7.70 -3.53
CA VAL A 41 -15.04 9.05 -3.35
C VAL A 41 -16.11 10.14 -3.17
N PRO A 42 -17.12 9.96 -2.29
CA PRO A 42 -18.24 10.90 -2.16
C PRO A 42 -17.89 12.24 -1.49
N THR A 43 -16.69 12.34 -0.90
CA THR A 43 -16.28 13.50 -0.09
C THR A 43 -15.25 14.34 -0.81
N THR A 44 -15.04 15.58 -0.35
CA THR A 44 -13.93 16.44 -0.83
C THR A 44 -12.58 15.75 -0.72
N ARG A 45 -12.35 14.96 0.33
CA ARG A 45 -11.14 14.14 0.50
C ARG A 45 -11.00 13.13 -0.65
N GLY A 46 -12.07 12.42 -1.00
CA GLY A 46 -12.10 11.51 -2.14
C GLY A 46 -11.90 12.24 -3.47
N GLY A 47 -12.47 13.44 -3.61
CA GLY A 47 -12.28 14.29 -4.78
C GLY A 47 -10.81 14.70 -5.00
N LYS A 48 -10.08 15.06 -3.93
CA LYS A 48 -8.63 15.35 -4.02
C LYS A 48 -7.85 14.15 -4.56
N GLU A 49 -8.12 12.96 -4.05
CA GLU A 49 -7.47 11.73 -4.50
C GLU A 49 -7.82 11.40 -5.97
N LEU A 50 -9.08 11.60 -6.38
CA LEU A 50 -9.49 11.44 -7.77
C LEU A 50 -8.77 12.39 -8.72
N GLU A 51 -8.64 13.67 -8.36
CA GLU A 51 -7.93 14.64 -9.19
C GLU A 51 -6.42 14.35 -9.29
N PHE A 52 -5.82 13.79 -8.24
CA PHE A 52 -4.46 13.25 -8.30
C PHE A 52 -4.35 12.14 -9.36
N TYR A 53 -5.23 11.14 -9.30
CA TYR A 53 -5.24 10.04 -10.27
C TYR A 53 -5.62 10.45 -11.71
N LYS A 54 -6.36 11.54 -11.90
CA LYS A 54 -6.65 12.06 -13.25
C LYS A 54 -5.47 12.80 -13.87
N SER A 55 -4.44 13.14 -13.08
CA SER A 55 -3.30 13.96 -13.52
C SER A 55 -2.01 13.14 -13.67
N LEU A 56 -2.10 11.80 -13.72
CA LEU A 56 -0.93 10.91 -13.80
C LEU A 56 0.00 11.21 -14.98
N ASP A 57 -0.55 11.68 -16.10
CA ASP A 57 0.20 12.04 -17.31
C ASP A 57 1.17 13.22 -17.10
N LYS A 58 0.96 14.01 -16.03
CA LYS A 58 1.75 15.19 -15.69
C LYS A 58 2.86 14.90 -14.69
N TYR A 59 2.95 13.67 -14.19
CA TYR A 59 3.86 13.29 -13.11
C TYR A 59 5.14 12.66 -13.65
N ASP A 60 6.18 12.67 -12.81
CA ASP A 60 7.43 11.97 -13.10
C ASP A 60 7.17 10.49 -13.44
N LYS A 61 7.85 9.98 -14.46
CA LYS A 61 7.64 8.59 -14.93
C LYS A 61 7.95 7.56 -13.85
N THR A 62 8.96 7.81 -13.02
CA THR A 62 9.31 6.94 -11.90
C THR A 62 8.19 6.95 -10.87
N LEU A 63 7.60 8.11 -10.56
CA LEU A 63 6.44 8.17 -9.68
C LEU A 63 5.28 7.33 -10.24
N VAL A 64 4.94 7.50 -11.53
CA VAL A 64 3.84 6.77 -12.19
C VAL A 64 4.04 5.25 -12.12
N GLU A 65 5.28 4.75 -12.20
CA GLU A 65 5.58 3.32 -12.01
C GLU A 65 5.12 2.79 -10.64
N PHE A 66 5.12 3.62 -9.60
CA PHE A 66 4.67 3.27 -8.26
C PHE A 66 3.20 3.59 -7.99
N LEU A 67 2.44 4.08 -8.97
CA LEU A 67 1.01 4.37 -8.80
C LEU A 67 0.13 3.26 -9.43
N PRO A 68 -1.01 2.90 -8.82
CA PRO A 68 -2.03 2.08 -9.47
C PRO A 68 -2.55 2.80 -10.72
N LYS A 69 -2.82 2.07 -11.81
CA LYS A 69 -3.40 2.68 -13.01
C LYS A 69 -4.84 3.13 -12.72
N TYR A 70 -5.15 4.39 -13.00
CA TYR A 70 -6.53 4.90 -13.01
C TYR A 70 -7.20 4.54 -14.35
N ILE A 71 -8.48 4.18 -14.31
CA ILE A 71 -9.20 3.77 -15.52
C ILE A 71 -10.38 4.69 -15.85
N ARG A 72 -11.25 4.96 -14.85
CA ARG A 72 -12.50 5.68 -15.01
C ARG A 72 -13.13 5.98 -13.66
N THR A 73 -14.14 6.83 -13.69
CA THR A 73 -15.06 7.03 -12.57
C THR A 73 -16.42 6.45 -12.94
N GLU A 74 -17.08 5.76 -12.02
CA GLU A 74 -18.45 5.26 -12.18
C GLU A 74 -19.35 5.83 -11.07
N ILE A 75 -20.63 6.03 -11.36
CA ILE A 75 -21.62 6.40 -10.35
C ILE A 75 -22.44 5.15 -10.02
N VAL A 76 -22.39 4.70 -8.77
CA VAL A 76 -23.18 3.56 -8.27
C VAL A 76 -24.03 4.05 -7.11
N ASN A 77 -25.35 3.92 -7.22
CA ASN A 77 -26.30 4.40 -6.19
C ASN A 77 -26.04 5.87 -5.78
N ASN A 78 -25.84 6.76 -6.76
CA ASN A 78 -25.52 8.18 -6.59
C ASN A 78 -24.19 8.48 -5.86
N ILE A 79 -23.34 7.48 -5.64
CA ILE A 79 -22.01 7.65 -5.07
C ILE A 79 -20.98 7.56 -6.20
N PRO A 80 -20.05 8.51 -6.33
CA PRO A 80 -18.95 8.39 -7.29
C PRO A 80 -17.90 7.39 -6.79
N TYR A 81 -17.45 6.52 -7.68
CA TYR A 81 -16.42 5.52 -7.47
C TYR A 81 -15.27 5.72 -8.45
N MET A 82 -14.06 5.77 -7.92
CA MET A 82 -12.82 5.85 -8.69
C MET A 82 -12.30 4.43 -8.95
N GLY A 83 -12.24 4.04 -10.22
CA GLY A 83 -11.68 2.77 -10.67
C GLY A 83 -10.17 2.85 -10.81
N ILE A 84 -9.45 2.05 -10.02
CA ILE A 84 -8.00 1.90 -10.02
C ILE A 84 -7.60 0.43 -10.12
N GLU A 85 -6.37 0.17 -10.54
CA GLU A 85 -5.82 -1.18 -10.66
C GLU A 85 -5.92 -2.00 -9.36
N ASP A 86 -6.45 -3.22 -9.47
CA ASP A 86 -6.39 -4.23 -8.40
C ASP A 86 -5.02 -4.91 -8.40
N LEU A 87 -4.21 -4.62 -7.39
CA LEU A 87 -2.86 -5.20 -7.29
C LEU A 87 -2.87 -6.71 -7.00
N THR A 88 -4.03 -7.30 -6.69
CA THR A 88 -4.16 -8.74 -6.41
C THR A 88 -4.62 -9.56 -7.61
N TYR A 89 -5.12 -8.93 -8.69
CA TYR A 89 -5.78 -9.62 -9.81
C TYR A 89 -4.92 -10.66 -10.55
N GLY A 90 -3.60 -10.47 -10.61
CA GLY A 90 -2.69 -11.42 -11.27
C GLY A 90 -2.12 -12.50 -10.36
N TYR A 91 -2.55 -12.57 -9.10
CA TYR A 91 -2.13 -13.60 -8.15
C TYR A 91 -3.16 -14.72 -8.05
N LEU A 92 -2.74 -15.89 -7.58
CA LEU A 92 -3.69 -16.89 -7.10
C LEU A 92 -4.39 -16.32 -5.86
N GLU A 93 -5.70 -16.11 -5.95
CA GLU A 93 -6.51 -15.36 -4.98
C GLU A 93 -6.33 -15.84 -3.54
N ASP A 94 -6.25 -17.15 -3.34
CA ASP A 94 -6.08 -17.77 -2.03
C ASP A 94 -4.66 -17.66 -1.45
N PHE A 95 -3.66 -17.29 -2.27
CA PHE A 95 -2.24 -17.30 -1.89
C PHE A 95 -1.56 -15.92 -1.96
N ALA A 96 -2.32 -14.85 -2.21
CA ALA A 96 -1.81 -13.49 -2.21
C ALA A 96 -1.64 -12.96 -0.78
N ASN A 97 -0.40 -12.72 -0.38
CA ASN A 97 -0.04 -11.98 0.82
C ASN A 97 -0.15 -10.49 0.55
N VAL A 98 -0.75 -9.72 1.45
CA VAL A 98 -0.99 -8.28 1.27
C VAL A 98 -0.67 -7.51 2.55
N ALA A 99 0.08 -6.41 2.48
CA ALA A 99 0.28 -5.51 3.62
C ALA A 99 0.16 -4.05 3.20
N ASP A 100 -0.53 -3.26 4.02
CA ASP A 100 -0.57 -1.81 3.93
C ASP A 100 0.34 -1.23 5.00
N ILE A 101 1.38 -0.52 4.57
CA ILE A 101 2.32 0.17 5.46
C ILE A 101 2.21 1.67 5.19
N LYS A 102 1.67 2.40 6.17
CA LYS A 102 1.66 3.86 6.16
C LYS A 102 3.06 4.40 6.28
N MET A 103 3.35 5.43 5.49
CA MET A 103 4.67 6.06 5.41
C MET A 103 4.64 7.48 5.96
N GLY A 104 5.81 7.96 6.37
CA GLY A 104 6.02 9.30 6.88
C GLY A 104 5.89 9.42 8.41
N THR A 105 6.65 10.33 8.99
CA THR A 105 6.50 10.78 10.38
C THR A 105 5.37 11.80 10.52
N ARG A 106 5.06 12.54 9.46
CA ARG A 106 3.97 13.53 9.36
C ARG A 106 2.76 12.93 8.65
N THR A 107 1.59 12.97 9.30
CA THR A 107 0.33 12.36 8.81
C THR A 107 -0.79 13.37 8.56
N TYR A 108 -0.46 14.66 8.49
CA TYR A 108 -1.37 15.77 8.21
C TYR A 108 -0.82 16.65 7.09
N ASP A 109 -1.69 17.15 6.22
CA ASP A 109 -1.33 18.10 5.15
C ASP A 109 -1.20 19.54 5.67
N ASN A 110 -0.82 20.47 4.80
CA ASN A 110 -0.66 21.89 5.11
C ASN A 110 -1.99 22.60 5.38
N SER A 111 -3.12 22.00 5.00
CA SER A 111 -4.46 22.55 5.24
C SER A 111 -5.10 22.07 6.55
N ALA A 112 -4.42 21.21 7.31
CA ALA A 112 -4.93 20.67 8.57
C ALA A 112 -5.07 21.77 9.64
N THR A 113 -6.20 21.76 10.37
CA THR A 113 -6.42 22.66 11.51
C THR A 113 -5.49 22.30 12.67
N GLU A 114 -5.28 23.22 13.62
CA GLU A 114 -4.46 22.94 14.81
C GLU A 114 -4.95 21.72 15.60
N GLU A 115 -6.25 21.53 15.72
CA GLU A 115 -6.84 20.37 16.40
C GLU A 115 -6.50 19.07 15.67
N LYS A 116 -6.58 19.09 14.32
CA LYS A 116 -6.22 17.94 13.49
C LYS A 116 -4.74 17.63 13.57
N ILE A 117 -3.88 18.65 13.56
CA ILE A 117 -2.42 18.51 13.74
C ILE A 117 -2.14 17.85 15.10
N LYS A 118 -2.66 18.41 16.21
CA LYS A 118 -2.49 17.85 17.56
C LYS A 118 -2.97 16.41 17.67
N ALA A 119 -4.11 16.08 17.06
CA ALA A 119 -4.66 14.72 17.05
C ALA A 119 -3.79 13.72 16.27
N GLU A 120 -3.28 14.12 15.09
CA GLU A 120 -2.39 13.29 14.28
C GLU A 120 -1.02 13.12 14.94
N GLU A 121 -0.43 14.17 15.51
CA GLU A 121 0.83 14.09 16.27
C GLU A 121 0.68 13.19 17.50
N HIS A 122 -0.43 13.33 18.24
CA HIS A 122 -0.72 12.47 19.39
C HIS A 122 -0.83 11.00 18.97
N LYS A 123 -1.54 10.70 17.90
CA LYS A 123 -1.65 9.34 17.34
C LYS A 123 -0.30 8.81 16.89
N SER A 124 0.48 9.61 16.17
CA SER A 124 1.81 9.24 15.68
C SER A 124 2.77 8.96 16.83
N SER A 125 2.71 9.71 17.93
CA SER A 125 3.53 9.51 19.12
C SER A 125 3.33 8.16 19.82
N LYS A 126 2.15 7.55 19.66
CA LYS A 126 1.78 6.27 20.29
C LYS A 126 2.10 5.04 19.42
N THR A 127 2.63 5.26 18.22
CA THR A 127 2.88 4.22 17.20
C THR A 127 4.28 4.37 16.61
N THR A 128 4.69 3.41 15.79
CA THR A 128 5.98 3.45 15.07
C THR A 128 6.09 4.58 14.05
N THR A 129 4.98 5.27 13.73
CA THR A 129 4.96 6.43 12.83
C THR A 129 5.95 7.51 13.26
N LYS A 130 5.96 7.91 14.55
CA LYS A 130 6.87 8.98 15.01
C LYS A 130 8.33 8.54 14.99
N SER A 131 8.62 7.31 15.40
CA SER A 131 10.00 6.84 15.61
C SER A 131 10.66 6.30 14.34
N LEU A 132 9.89 5.73 13.41
CA LEU A 132 10.41 5.02 12.24
C LEU A 132 9.86 5.55 10.92
N GLY A 133 8.87 6.45 10.94
CA GLY A 133 8.20 6.89 9.71
C GLY A 133 7.44 5.79 8.98
N ILE A 134 7.15 4.66 9.65
CA ILE A 134 6.36 3.55 9.10
C ILE A 134 5.35 3.04 10.12
N ARG A 135 4.20 2.54 9.66
CA ARG A 135 3.23 1.81 10.49
C ARG A 135 2.38 0.86 9.66
N PHE A 136 2.29 -0.40 10.08
CA PHE A 136 1.33 -1.34 9.51
C PHE A 136 -0.11 -0.87 9.77
N CYS A 137 -0.91 -0.73 8.72
CA CYS A 137 -2.35 -0.46 8.81
C CYS A 137 -3.19 -1.73 8.80
N GLY A 138 -2.62 -2.83 8.30
CA GLY A 138 -3.21 -4.15 8.24
C GLY A 138 -2.37 -5.06 7.36
N ALA A 139 -2.56 -6.38 7.50
CA ALA A 139 -1.95 -7.36 6.62
C ALA A 139 -2.82 -8.62 6.50
N LYS A 140 -2.71 -9.32 5.37
CA LYS A 140 -3.17 -10.70 5.18
C LYS A 140 -1.96 -11.54 4.85
N LEU A 141 -1.69 -12.50 5.72
CA LEU A 141 -0.64 -13.48 5.55
C LEU A 141 -1.31 -14.76 5.09
N VAL A 142 -0.69 -15.43 4.12
CA VAL A 142 -1.14 -16.74 3.67
C VAL A 142 -0.01 -17.74 3.84
N HIS A 143 -0.32 -18.84 4.52
CA HIS A 143 0.58 -19.97 4.65
C HIS A 143 0.93 -20.53 3.26
N PRO A 144 2.23 -20.66 2.91
CA PRO A 144 2.66 -20.97 1.55
C PRO A 144 2.19 -22.34 1.04
N ASN A 145 2.02 -23.32 1.94
CA ASN A 145 1.69 -24.69 1.57
C ASN A 145 0.21 -25.04 1.72
N THR A 146 -0.50 -24.39 2.65
CA THR A 146 -1.88 -24.77 3.03
C THR A 146 -2.91 -23.77 2.57
N GLY A 147 -2.52 -22.54 2.21
CA GLY A 147 -3.45 -21.46 1.89
C GLY A 147 -4.17 -20.89 3.12
N GLU A 148 -3.79 -21.29 4.34
CA GLU A 148 -4.39 -20.76 5.57
C GLU A 148 -4.14 -19.25 5.68
N LYS A 149 -5.22 -18.48 5.85
CA LYS A 149 -5.21 -17.03 5.86
C LYS A 149 -5.21 -16.50 7.29
N THR A 150 -4.22 -15.67 7.63
CA THR A 150 -4.19 -14.90 8.88
C THR A 150 -4.35 -13.42 8.57
N LYS A 151 -5.45 -12.81 9.03
CA LYS A 151 -5.69 -11.37 8.93
C LYS A 151 -5.15 -10.66 10.17
N LEU A 152 -4.25 -9.70 9.97
CA LEU A 152 -3.71 -8.83 11.00
C LEU A 152 -4.37 -7.45 10.88
N SER A 153 -5.04 -7.02 11.93
CA SER A 153 -5.87 -5.83 11.91
C SER A 153 -5.05 -4.54 12.09
N LYS A 154 -5.73 -3.42 11.89
CA LYS A 154 -5.24 -2.07 12.22
C LYS A 154 -4.91 -1.90 13.70
N VAL A 155 -5.59 -2.62 14.59
CA VAL A 155 -5.31 -2.59 16.02
C VAL A 155 -3.96 -3.24 16.30
N TRP A 156 -3.68 -4.40 15.69
CA TRP A 156 -2.37 -5.05 15.77
C TRP A 156 -1.25 -4.09 15.29
N GLY A 157 -1.41 -3.48 14.12
CA GLY A 157 -0.40 -2.58 13.58
C GLY A 157 -0.14 -1.33 14.44
N LYS A 158 -1.15 -0.82 15.15
CA LYS A 158 -1.00 0.27 16.14
C LYS A 158 -0.30 -0.17 17.43
N GLN A 159 -0.34 -1.45 17.77
CA GLN A 159 0.28 -1.99 18.98
C GLN A 159 1.77 -2.28 18.79
N LEU A 160 2.23 -2.47 17.55
CA LEU A 160 3.66 -2.62 17.24
C LEU A 160 4.48 -1.46 17.81
N LYS A 161 5.65 -1.80 18.36
CA LYS A 161 6.61 -0.88 18.98
C LYS A 161 7.91 -0.89 18.20
N HIS A 162 8.70 0.18 18.39
CA HIS A 162 9.96 0.40 17.67
C HIS A 162 10.92 -0.80 17.76
N ASP A 163 11.02 -1.42 18.93
CA ASP A 163 11.89 -2.56 19.24
C ASP A 163 11.34 -3.92 18.79
N ARG A 164 10.03 -4.01 18.50
CA ARG A 164 9.34 -5.26 18.14
C ARG A 164 8.88 -5.33 16.69
N ILE A 165 8.78 -4.21 16.00
CA ILE A 165 8.26 -4.16 14.61
C ILE A 165 9.09 -5.01 13.63
N TYR A 166 10.40 -5.19 13.87
CA TYR A 166 11.21 -6.07 13.05
C TYR A 166 10.69 -7.52 13.10
N GLU A 167 10.67 -8.15 14.27
CA GLU A 167 10.21 -9.53 14.45
C GLU A 167 8.70 -9.66 14.20
N ASP A 168 7.90 -8.82 14.87
CA ASP A 168 6.44 -9.00 14.95
C ASP A 168 5.70 -8.42 13.74
N GLY A 169 6.36 -7.61 12.91
CA GLY A 169 5.79 -6.93 11.75
C GLY A 169 6.50 -7.29 10.44
N ILE A 170 7.74 -6.83 10.27
CA ILE A 170 8.50 -6.97 9.03
C ILE A 170 8.79 -8.45 8.73
N LYS A 171 9.48 -9.16 9.63
CA LYS A 171 9.81 -10.58 9.46
C LYS A 171 8.56 -11.43 9.41
N ARG A 172 7.60 -11.17 10.30
CA ARG A 172 6.30 -11.86 10.29
C ARG A 172 5.60 -11.81 8.92
N PHE A 173 5.67 -10.70 8.20
CA PHE A 173 5.00 -10.57 6.89
C PHE A 173 5.87 -11.00 5.71
N PHE A 174 7.15 -10.63 5.68
CA PHE A 174 8.03 -10.82 4.51
C PHE A 174 8.85 -12.10 4.55
N TRP A 175 8.80 -12.87 5.65
CA TRP A 175 9.53 -14.13 5.81
C TRP A 175 8.60 -15.22 6.37
N HIS A 176 8.59 -16.39 5.75
CA HIS A 176 7.84 -17.54 6.27
C HIS A 176 8.74 -18.77 6.38
N PRO A 177 8.79 -19.45 7.55
CA PRO A 177 9.69 -20.59 7.77
C PRO A 177 9.43 -21.77 6.81
N ASP A 178 8.17 -21.99 6.42
CA ASP A 178 7.81 -23.05 5.45
C ASP A 178 8.11 -22.73 3.98
N ARG A 179 8.60 -21.52 3.66
CA ARG A 179 9.21 -21.23 2.36
C ARG A 179 10.70 -21.51 2.42
N SER A 180 11.27 -21.94 1.30
CA SER A 180 12.73 -22.09 1.25
C SER A 180 13.42 -20.75 1.52
N VAL A 181 14.60 -20.79 2.13
CA VAL A 181 15.44 -19.60 2.37
C VAL A 181 15.64 -18.81 1.07
N LYS A 182 15.91 -19.52 -0.03
CA LYS A 182 16.09 -18.91 -1.36
C LYS A 182 14.84 -18.15 -1.81
N GLU A 183 13.65 -18.73 -1.68
CA GLU A 183 12.40 -18.05 -2.09
C GLU A 183 12.12 -16.82 -1.23
N ASN A 184 12.27 -16.91 0.10
CA ASN A 184 12.10 -15.74 0.97
C ASN A 184 13.11 -14.64 0.61
N GLN A 185 14.39 -14.97 0.42
CA GLN A 185 15.41 -14.01 0.00
C GLN A 185 15.09 -13.36 -1.36
N LEU A 186 14.56 -14.12 -2.32
CA LEU A 186 14.16 -13.58 -3.62
C LEU A 186 13.02 -12.57 -3.47
N ILE A 187 11.97 -12.90 -2.71
CA ILE A 187 10.87 -11.98 -2.41
C ILE A 187 11.40 -10.68 -1.78
N VAL A 188 12.21 -10.80 -0.72
CA VAL A 188 12.76 -9.65 0.02
C VAL A 188 13.66 -8.80 -0.88
N LYS A 189 14.54 -9.41 -1.69
CA LYS A 189 15.41 -8.69 -2.64
C LYS A 189 14.61 -7.96 -3.71
N SER A 190 13.56 -8.58 -4.27
CA SER A 190 12.72 -7.94 -5.28
C SER A 190 12.01 -6.70 -4.74
N PHE A 191 11.51 -6.74 -3.50
CA PHE A 191 10.93 -5.57 -2.85
C PHE A 191 11.98 -4.52 -2.49
N LEU A 192 13.13 -4.94 -1.95
CA LEU A 192 14.25 -4.05 -1.61
C LEU A 192 14.67 -3.22 -2.83
N ASN A 193 14.87 -3.86 -3.98
CA ASN A 193 15.20 -3.17 -5.23
C ASN A 193 14.15 -2.11 -5.62
N LYS A 194 12.86 -2.40 -5.43
CA LYS A 194 11.79 -1.42 -5.69
C LYS A 194 11.79 -0.28 -4.65
N LEU A 195 12.04 -0.58 -3.38
CA LEU A 195 12.15 0.42 -2.32
C LEU A 195 13.33 1.37 -2.53
N GLU A 196 14.48 0.86 -2.97
CA GLU A 196 15.67 1.68 -3.28
C GLU A 196 15.42 2.61 -4.48
N ARG A 197 14.75 2.11 -5.53
CA ARG A 197 14.30 2.94 -6.66
C ARG A 197 13.33 4.03 -6.19
N LEU A 198 12.39 3.69 -5.30
CA LEU A 198 11.44 4.66 -4.75
C LEU A 198 12.15 5.69 -3.85
N LEU A 199 13.11 5.27 -3.04
CA LEU A 199 13.94 6.18 -2.25
C LEU A 199 14.70 7.15 -3.14
N THR A 200 15.30 6.65 -4.22
CA THR A 200 16.00 7.49 -5.21
C THR A 200 15.06 8.53 -5.83
N PHE A 201 13.82 8.14 -6.16
CA PHE A 201 12.80 9.10 -6.59
C PHE A 201 12.54 10.16 -5.52
N PHE A 202 12.24 9.76 -4.28
CA PHE A 202 11.92 10.71 -3.21
C PHE A 202 13.08 11.64 -2.84
N GLU A 203 14.32 11.16 -2.92
CA GLU A 203 15.52 11.98 -2.70
C GLU A 203 15.74 13.01 -3.80
N ASN A 204 15.10 12.88 -4.97
CA ASN A 204 15.15 13.86 -6.07
C ASN A 204 13.83 14.60 -6.30
N ASN A 205 12.73 14.11 -5.73
CA ASN A 205 11.40 14.68 -5.86
C ASN A 205 11.31 16.02 -5.12
N GLN A 206 11.00 17.07 -5.88
CA GLN A 206 10.70 18.41 -5.37
C GLN A 206 9.29 18.86 -5.77
N GLN A 207 8.45 17.94 -6.25
CA GLN A 207 7.11 18.25 -6.74
C GLN A 207 6.05 18.07 -5.66
N PHE A 208 6.08 16.94 -4.94
CA PHE A 208 4.99 16.56 -4.02
C PHE A 208 5.47 16.01 -2.68
N ALA A 209 4.75 16.34 -1.62
CA ALA A 209 4.79 15.65 -0.33
C ALA A 209 3.54 14.79 -0.17
N PHE A 210 3.72 13.55 0.30
CA PHE A 210 2.68 12.53 0.39
C PHE A 210 2.37 12.24 1.86
N TYR A 211 1.43 12.97 2.44
CA TYR A 211 1.07 12.79 3.84
C TYR A 211 0.03 11.69 4.00
N SER A 212 0.19 10.87 5.04
CA SER A 212 -0.79 9.82 5.37
C SER A 212 -1.03 8.76 4.28
N SER A 213 -0.23 8.73 3.22
CA SER A 213 -0.27 7.68 2.20
C SER A 213 0.40 6.40 2.70
N SER A 214 0.25 5.33 1.94
CA SER A 214 0.80 4.02 2.28
C SER A 214 1.51 3.38 1.09
N LEU A 215 2.36 2.41 1.38
CA LEU A 215 2.82 1.42 0.43
C LEU A 215 1.98 0.15 0.59
N LEU A 216 1.38 -0.32 -0.51
CA LEU A 216 0.69 -1.60 -0.59
C LEU A 216 1.66 -2.64 -1.18
N PHE A 217 2.00 -3.62 -0.36
CA PHE A 217 2.84 -4.76 -0.72
C PHE A 217 1.93 -5.93 -1.04
N VAL A 218 2.15 -6.58 -2.18
CA VAL A 218 1.51 -7.85 -2.54
C VAL A 218 2.57 -8.83 -2.99
N TYR A 219 2.52 -10.07 -2.52
CA TYR A 219 3.36 -11.13 -3.06
C TYR A 219 2.69 -12.51 -2.95
N GLY A 220 3.10 -13.43 -3.81
CA GLY A 220 2.56 -14.78 -3.83
C GLY A 220 2.69 -15.42 -5.21
N PRO A 221 2.22 -16.67 -5.37
CA PRO A 221 2.18 -17.32 -6.66
C PRO A 221 1.21 -16.60 -7.60
N THR A 222 1.61 -16.51 -8.86
CA THR A 222 0.90 -15.78 -9.92
C THR A 222 0.03 -16.71 -10.75
N ASP A 223 -1.09 -16.19 -11.23
CA ASP A 223 -1.89 -16.85 -12.27
C ASP A 223 -1.27 -16.51 -13.63
N SER A 224 -0.72 -17.49 -14.33
CA SER A 224 -0.02 -17.29 -15.60
C SER A 224 -0.86 -16.68 -16.72
N ASN A 225 -2.20 -16.80 -16.63
CA ASN A 225 -3.12 -16.22 -17.61
C ASN A 225 -3.44 -14.76 -17.27
N LYS A 226 -3.56 -14.42 -15.98
CA LYS A 226 -3.91 -13.07 -15.52
C LYS A 226 -2.70 -12.17 -15.32
N SER A 227 -1.58 -12.69 -14.83
CA SER A 227 -0.38 -11.90 -14.53
C SER A 227 0.22 -11.25 -15.77
N LYS A 228 0.15 -11.91 -16.93
CA LYS A 228 0.59 -11.37 -18.23
C LYS A 228 -0.27 -10.21 -18.74
N LEU A 229 -1.45 -9.98 -18.17
CA LEU A 229 -2.35 -8.90 -18.57
C LEU A 229 -2.00 -7.56 -17.89
N ARG A 230 -1.01 -7.54 -16.98
CA ARG A 230 -0.61 -6.37 -16.20
C ARG A 230 0.90 -6.31 -15.97
N ASP A 231 1.51 -5.16 -16.23
CA ASP A 231 2.93 -4.91 -15.95
C ASP A 231 3.24 -4.67 -14.46
N THR A 232 2.24 -4.85 -13.58
CA THR A 232 2.32 -4.52 -12.15
C THR A 232 2.98 -5.60 -11.31
N ILE A 233 3.08 -6.83 -11.83
CA ILE A 233 3.72 -7.95 -11.15
C ILE A 233 5.14 -8.10 -11.69
N THR A 234 6.10 -8.13 -10.78
CA THR A 234 7.49 -8.50 -11.08
C THR A 234 7.74 -9.89 -10.51
N LEU A 235 8.06 -10.85 -11.38
CA LEU A 235 8.48 -12.18 -10.93
C LEU A 235 9.80 -12.07 -10.15
N VAL A 236 9.94 -12.87 -9.10
CA VAL A 236 11.12 -12.82 -8.23
C VAL A 236 12.35 -13.48 -8.89
N SER A 237 12.13 -14.35 -9.87
CA SER A 237 13.14 -14.91 -10.77
C SER A 237 12.47 -15.47 -12.03
N ASP A 238 13.23 -15.67 -13.12
CA ASP A 238 12.71 -16.16 -14.40
C ASP A 238 12.05 -17.56 -14.30
N ASP A 239 12.55 -18.41 -13.40
CA ASP A 239 12.05 -19.77 -13.19
C ASP A 239 11.01 -19.88 -12.06
N SER A 240 10.56 -18.76 -11.48
CA SER A 240 9.58 -18.76 -10.37
C SER A 240 8.22 -18.26 -10.83
N ASN A 241 7.16 -18.88 -10.30
CA ASN A 241 5.80 -18.35 -10.42
C ASN A 241 5.46 -17.30 -9.34
N ILE A 242 6.38 -17.02 -8.40
CA ILE A 242 6.17 -16.03 -7.34
C ILE A 242 6.41 -14.63 -7.91
N GLY A 243 5.43 -13.77 -7.72
CA GLY A 243 5.48 -12.36 -8.08
C GLY A 243 5.47 -11.45 -6.86
N ILE A 244 5.89 -10.21 -7.07
CA ILE A 244 5.70 -9.10 -6.14
C ILE A 244 5.08 -7.89 -6.85
N SER A 245 4.30 -7.12 -6.10
CA SER A 245 3.77 -5.81 -6.50
C SER A 245 3.93 -4.84 -5.35
N LEU A 246 4.47 -3.66 -5.65
CA LEU A 246 4.64 -2.57 -4.70
C LEU A 246 4.12 -1.29 -5.33
N LYS A 247 3.11 -0.68 -4.72
CA LYS A 247 2.56 0.60 -5.16
C LYS A 247 2.30 1.52 -3.97
N MET A 248 2.41 2.82 -4.19
CA MET A 248 1.87 3.84 -3.31
C MET A 248 0.34 3.88 -3.45
N ILE A 249 -0.36 4.16 -2.36
CA ILE A 249 -1.82 4.31 -2.31
C ILE A 249 -2.23 5.44 -1.35
N ASP A 250 -3.50 5.85 -1.40
CA ASP A 250 -4.13 6.88 -0.57
C ASP A 250 -3.55 8.31 -0.78
N PHE A 251 -4.00 8.99 -1.84
CA PHE A 251 -3.48 10.32 -2.26
C PHE A 251 -4.37 11.51 -1.90
N ALA A 252 -5.17 11.39 -0.84
CA ALA A 252 -6.06 12.48 -0.44
C ALA A 252 -5.36 13.70 0.19
N HIS A 253 -4.10 13.52 0.63
CA HIS A 253 -3.31 14.49 1.37
C HIS A 253 -1.93 14.66 0.71
N VAL A 254 -1.94 15.00 -0.58
CA VAL A 254 -0.74 15.33 -1.35
C VAL A 254 -0.66 16.85 -1.52
N ASP A 255 0.44 17.43 -1.06
CA ASP A 255 0.70 18.87 -1.20
C ASP A 255 1.85 19.13 -2.17
N PRO A 256 1.84 20.25 -2.91
CA PRO A 256 3.00 20.68 -3.66
C PRO A 256 4.15 21.06 -2.72
N LEU A 257 5.37 20.67 -3.08
CA LEU A 257 6.59 21.11 -2.39
C LEU A 257 7.05 22.47 -2.94
N THR A 258 7.78 23.23 -2.11
CA THR A 258 8.51 24.43 -2.56
C THR A 258 9.98 24.07 -2.71
N PRO A 259 10.56 24.03 -3.93
CA PRO A 259 11.97 23.70 -4.10
C PRO A 259 12.89 24.61 -3.25
N PRO A 260 14.00 24.08 -2.70
CA PRO A 260 14.53 22.74 -2.90
C PRO A 260 14.02 21.70 -1.87
N THR A 261 12.91 21.95 -1.17
CA THR A 261 12.38 21.03 -0.15
C THR A 261 12.02 19.67 -0.73
N LYS A 262 12.11 18.65 0.13
CA LYS A 262 11.77 17.25 -0.15
C LYS A 262 10.81 16.75 0.92
N ASP A 263 10.17 15.61 0.63
CA ASP A 263 9.38 14.90 1.64
C ASP A 263 10.28 14.10 2.59
N GLU A 264 10.98 14.82 3.48
CA GLU A 264 11.91 14.23 4.46
C GLU A 264 11.23 13.22 5.39
N SER A 265 9.95 13.43 5.66
CA SER A 265 9.11 12.52 6.44
C SER A 265 9.01 11.15 5.74
N TYR A 266 8.68 11.13 4.45
CA TYR A 266 8.58 9.90 3.67
C TYR A 266 9.95 9.25 3.44
N ILE A 267 10.99 10.05 3.14
CA ILE A 267 12.38 9.60 2.98
C ILE A 267 12.85 8.87 4.25
N PHE A 268 12.59 9.44 5.43
CA PHE A 268 12.92 8.81 6.71
C PHE A 268 12.23 7.44 6.88
N GLY A 269 10.96 7.34 6.52
CA GLY A 269 10.22 6.07 6.52
C GLY A 269 10.83 5.02 5.58
N LEU A 270 11.17 5.42 4.35
CA LEU A 270 11.81 4.54 3.37
C LEU A 270 13.16 4.02 3.84
N LYS A 271 14.01 4.89 4.41
CA LYS A 271 15.33 4.50 4.92
C LYS A 271 15.23 3.45 6.03
N ASN A 272 14.32 3.64 6.98
CA ASN A 272 14.08 2.65 8.04
C ASN A 272 13.53 1.33 7.47
N LEU A 273 12.58 1.40 6.53
CA LEU A 273 12.04 0.19 5.90
C LEU A 273 13.11 -0.59 5.15
N ILE A 274 13.93 0.09 4.33
CA ILE A 274 15.09 -0.50 3.64
C ILE A 274 16.07 -1.12 4.63
N SER A 275 16.34 -0.47 5.77
CA SER A 275 17.18 -1.03 6.82
C SER A 275 16.64 -2.37 7.34
N PHE A 276 15.33 -2.51 7.56
CA PHE A 276 14.74 -3.78 8.00
C PHE A 276 14.81 -4.87 6.92
N PHE A 277 14.67 -4.50 5.63
CA PHE A 277 14.83 -5.45 4.52
C PHE A 277 16.27 -5.95 4.40
N ASN A 278 17.25 -5.06 4.57
CA ASN A 278 18.65 -5.45 4.64
C ASN A 278 18.93 -6.36 5.85
N GLN A 279 18.35 -6.05 7.01
CA GLN A 279 18.46 -6.90 8.20
C GLN A 279 17.90 -8.30 7.95
N LEU A 280 16.71 -8.43 7.33
CA LEU A 280 16.13 -9.73 6.92
C LEU A 280 17.08 -10.59 6.10
N LEU A 281 17.78 -9.97 5.13
CA LEU A 281 18.74 -10.65 4.26
C LEU A 281 20.06 -10.99 4.95
N SER A 282 20.44 -10.26 6.01
CA SER A 282 21.67 -10.50 6.75
C SER A 282 21.55 -11.61 7.79
N GLU A 283 20.34 -11.81 8.33
CA GLU A 283 20.08 -12.81 9.39
C GLU A 283 19.74 -14.21 8.85
N ASN A 284 19.43 -14.35 7.55
CA ASN A 284 18.88 -15.58 6.97
C ASN A 284 19.44 -15.93 5.58
#